data_AF-A0A925YW93-F1
#
_entry.id   AF-A0A925YW93-F1
#
_cell.length_a   1.000
_cell.length_b   1.000
_cell.length_c   1.000
_cell.angle_alpha   90.00
_cell.angle_beta   90.00
_cell.angle_gamma   90.00
#
_symmetry.space_group_name_H-M   'P 1'
#
loop_
_entity.id
_entity.type
_entity.pdbx_description
1 polymer ?
#
loop_
_entity_poly.entity_id
_entity_poly.type
_entity_poly.pdbx_seq_one_letter_code
_entity_poly.pdbx_strand_id
1 'polypeptide(L)' 'MLELVWTPQAERDLTEIFDFIARDSLDYAETTVMNIYDRAEQLQHFPQSGRRVPELKRSRLREIIAQ' A
#
# COMPACT_ATOMS: atom_id res chain seq x y z
N MET A 1 1.01 -17.79 -7.35
CA MET A 1 1.51 -16.42 -7.27
C MET A 1 0.73 -15.63 -8.31
N LEU A 2 0.10 -14.54 -7.90
CA LEU A 2 -0.57 -13.60 -8.81
C LEU A 2 0.37 -12.43 -9.10
N GLU A 3 0.18 -11.82 -10.26
CA GLU A 3 0.88 -10.59 -10.61
C GLU A 3 0.32 -9.42 -9.81
N LEU A 4 1.20 -8.67 -9.15
CA LEU A 4 0.86 -7.41 -8.48
C LEU A 4 1.16 -6.27 -9.45
N VAL A 5 0.15 -5.48 -9.78
CA VAL A 5 0.28 -4.32 -10.66
C VAL A 5 -0.05 -3.06 -9.88
N TRP A 6 0.88 -2.12 -9.84
CA TRP A 6 0.67 -0.79 -9.28
C TRP A 6 0.06 0.12 -10.34
N THR A 7 -0.93 0.92 -9.93
CA THR A 7 -1.45 1.95 -10.83
C THR A 7 -0.49 3.14 -10.85
N PRO A 8 -0.44 3.93 -11.93
CA PRO A 8 0.36 5.15 -11.95
C PRO A 8 0.00 6.14 -10.84
N GLN A 9 -1.26 6.10 -10.36
CA GLN A 9 -1.68 6.90 -9.21
C GLN A 9 -1.01 6.42 -7.92
N ALA A 10 -1.01 5.10 -7.68
CA ALA A 10 -0.42 4.54 -6.48
C ALA A 10 1.09 4.78 -6.40
N GLU A 11 1.81 4.75 -7.52
CA GLU A 11 3.24 5.11 -7.57
C GLU A 11 3.48 6.58 -7.20
N ARG A 12 2.62 7.50 -7.68
CA ARG A 12 2.68 8.91 -7.28
C ARG A 12 2.36 9.08 -5.80
N ASP A 13 1.34 8.41 -5.30
CA ASP A 13 0.95 8.50 -3.89
C ASP A 13 2.09 8.04 -2.97
N LEU A 14 2.80 6.95 -3.32
CA LEU A 14 3.97 6.48 -2.58
C LEU A 14 5.11 7.51 -2.58
N THR A 15 5.34 8.17 -3.72
CA THR A 15 6.35 9.23 -3.84
C THR A 15 5.97 10.44 -2.98
N GLU A 16 4.71 10.87 -3.00
CA GLU A 16 4.23 11.98 -2.20
C GLU A 16 4.30 11.70 -0.69
N ILE A 17 3.99 10.47 -0.26
CA ILE A 17 4.16 10.02 1.13
C ILE A 17 5.63 10.11 1.54
N PHE A 18 6.54 9.60 0.71
CA PHE A 18 7.97 9.69 0.95
C PHE A 18 8.44 11.13 1.09
N ASP A 19 8.16 11.96 0.09
CA ASP A 19 8.58 13.37 0.03
C ASP A 19 8.00 14.21 1.15
N PHE A 20 6.85 13.81 1.69
CA PHE A 20 6.26 14.47 2.86
C PHE A 20 7.04 14.13 4.13
N ILE A 21 7.26 12.84 4.42
CA ILE A 21 7.93 12.39 5.65
C ILE A 21 9.42 12.73 5.63
N ALA A 22 10.07 12.67 4.46
CA ALA A 22 11.50 12.94 4.29
C ALA A 22 11.90 14.37 4.66
N ARG A 23 10.94 15.30 4.75
CA ARG A 23 11.16 16.66 5.26
C ARG A 23 11.60 16.66 6.73
N ASP A 24 11.12 15.68 7.50
CA ASP A 24 11.41 15.53 8.93
C ASP A 24 12.44 14.41 9.16
N SER A 25 12.34 13.29 8.43
CA SER A 25 13.28 12.18 8.53
C SER A 25 13.26 11.28 7.30
N LEU A 26 14.43 11.14 6.67
CA LEU A 26 14.63 10.25 5.54
C LEU A 26 14.43 8.77 5.93
N ASP A 27 14.99 8.35 7.07
CA ASP A 27 14.89 6.97 7.55
C ASP A 27 13.44 6.53 7.77
N TYR A 28 12.61 7.41 8.36
CA TYR A 28 11.18 7.12 8.54
C TYR A 28 10.42 7.12 7.22
N ALA A 29 10.80 7.95 6.25
CA ALA A 29 10.19 7.95 4.93
C ALA A 29 10.45 6.64 4.19
N GLU A 30 11.70 6.18 4.18
CA GLU A 30 12.10 4.88 3.60
C GLU A 30 11.35 3.72 4.28
N THR A 31 11.38 3.67 5.61
CA THR A 31 10.72 2.61 6.39
C THR A 31 9.22 2.57 6.10
N THR A 32 8.56 3.74 6.03
CA THR A 32 7.12 3.83 5.77
C THR A 32 6.75 3.28 4.39
N VAL A 33 7.50 3.67 3.35
CA VAL A 33 7.25 3.19 1.98
C VAL A 33 7.55 1.69 1.87
N MET A 34 8.64 1.20 2.46
CA MET A 34 8.96 -0.22 2.48
C MET A 34 7.87 -1.04 3.17
N ASN A 35 7.33 -0.58 4.30
CA ASN A 35 6.24 -1.27 4.98
C ASN A 35 4.98 -1.38 4.11
N ILE A 36 4.69 -0.38 3.28
CA ILE A 36 3.58 -0.43 2.32
C ILE A 36 3.86 -1.46 1.21
N TYR A 37 5.07 -1.47 0.66
CA TYR A 37 5.49 -2.45 -0.35
C TYR A 37 5.40 -3.88 0.20
N ASP A 38 6.01 -4.16 1.34
CA ASP A 38 6.01 -5.48 1.98
C ASP A 38 4.59 -5.95 2.27
N ARG A 39 3.73 -5.03 2.72
CA ARG A 39 2.32 -5.36 2.97
C ARG A 39 1.60 -5.68 1.66
N ALA A 40 1.90 -5.01 0.56
CA ALA A 40 1.30 -5.28 -0.75
C ALA A 40 1.83 -6.57 -1.40
N GLU A 41 3.12 -6.88 -1.29
CA GLU A 41 3.73 -8.06 -1.93
C GLU A 41 3.09 -9.38 -1.49
N GLN A 42 2.67 -9.49 -0.22
CA GLN A 42 1.99 -10.69 0.24
C GLN A 42 0.70 -11.01 -0.53
N LEU A 43 0.07 -10.01 -1.17
CA LEU A 43 -1.15 -10.19 -1.95
C LEU A 43 -0.93 -11.08 -3.18
N GLN A 44 0.32 -11.22 -3.64
CA GLN A 44 0.68 -12.17 -4.68
C GLN A 44 0.40 -13.63 -4.25
N HIS A 45 0.48 -13.92 -2.95
CA HIS A 45 0.21 -15.23 -2.37
C HIS A 45 -1.17 -15.32 -1.71
N PHE A 46 -1.61 -14.25 -1.06
CA PHE A 46 -2.85 -14.18 -0.30
C PHE A 46 -3.73 -12.99 -0.75
N PRO A 47 -4.27 -13.00 -1.98
CA PRO A 47 -4.99 -11.86 -2.56
C PRO A 47 -6.27 -11.47 -1.80
N GLN A 48 -6.76 -12.33 -0.91
CA GLN A 48 -7.97 -12.09 -0.13
C GLN A 48 -7.69 -11.73 1.34
N SER A 49 -6.43 -11.54 1.74
CA SER A 49 -6.04 -11.22 3.12
C SER A 49 -6.51 -9.84 3.60
N GLY A 50 -6.73 -8.90 2.68
CA GLY A 50 -7.35 -7.61 2.97
C GLY A 50 -8.85 -7.73 3.28
N ARG A 51 -9.35 -6.93 4.21
CA ARG A 51 -10.79 -6.89 4.53
C ARG A 51 -11.55 -6.14 3.44
N ARG A 52 -12.83 -6.48 3.22
CA ARG A 52 -13.69 -5.67 2.34
C ARG A 52 -13.94 -4.31 2.99
N VAL A 53 -13.89 -3.25 2.19
CA VAL A 53 -14.11 -1.88 2.64
C VAL A 53 -15.56 -1.73 3.14
N PRO A 54 -15.79 -1.47 4.45
CA PRO A 54 -17.14 -1.41 5.03
C PRO A 54 -18.04 -0.32 4.41
N GLU A 55 -17.45 0.81 4.04
CA GLU A 55 -18.10 2.00 3.51
C GLU A 55 -18.58 1.79 2.07
N LEU A 56 -17.88 0.94 1.30
CA LEU A 56 -18.15 0.67 -0.11
C LEU A 56 -18.91 -0.64 -0.29
N LYS A 57 -20.15 -0.68 0.21
CA LYS A 57 -21.05 -1.83 0.10
C LYS A 57 -21.15 -2.31 -1.35
N ARG A 58 -20.95 -3.61 -1.57
CA ARG A 58 -20.95 -4.31 -2.89
C ARG A 58 -19.72 -4.08 -3.79
N SER A 59 -18.72 -3.32 -3.35
CA SER A 59 -17.46 -3.20 -4.08
C SER A 59 -16.61 -4.48 -3.97
N ARG A 60 -15.76 -4.70 -4.97
CA ARG A 60 -14.67 -5.70 -4.91
C ARG A 60 -13.42 -5.17 -4.20
N LEU A 61 -13.44 -3.89 -3.80
CA LEU A 61 -12.34 -3.23 -3.11
C LEU A 61 -12.09 -3.85 -1.74
N ARG A 62 -10.81 -3.98 -1.43
CA ARG A 62 -10.29 -4.46 -0.16
C ARG A 62 -9.25 -3.49 0.33
N GLU A 63 -9.14 -3.38 1.65
CA GLU A 63 -8.12 -2.59 2.31
C GLU A 63 -7.23 -3.50 3.17
N ILE A 64 -5.97 -3.12 3.24
CA ILE A 64 -4.95 -3.76 4.04
C ILE A 64 -4.19 -2.66 4.76
N ILE A 65 -3.99 -2.84 6.06
CA ILE A 65 -3.29 -1.85 6.89
C ILE A 65 -1.80 -2.22 6.92
N ALA A 66 -0.95 -1.26 6.56
CA ALA A 66 0.50 -1.28 6.76
C ALA A 66 0.83 -0.55 8.07
N GLN A 67 1.86 -1.02 8.79
CA GLN A 67 2.27 -0.47 10.09
C GLN A 67 3.42 0.52 9.95
#